data_AF-A0A7X8CSU4-F1
#
_entry.id   AF-A0A7X8CSU4-F1
#
_cell.length_a   1.000
_cell.length_b   1.000
_cell.length_c   1.000
_cell.angle_alpha   90.00
_cell.angle_beta   90.00
_cell.angle_gamma   90.00
#
_symmetry.space_group_name_H-M   'P 1'
#
loop_
_entity.id
_entity.type
_entity.pdbx_description
1 polymer ?
#
loop_
_entity_poly.entity_id
_entity_poly.type
_entity_poly.pdbx_seq_one_letter_code
_entity_poly.pdbx_strand_id
1 'polypeptide(L)'
;MGDFPKVGIRPVIDARENGVRESLEKQTMDMAGAAARLISDNLRYGNGKPVECVIADGTIGRVSEAAACDEKFKKNGVGLTLTVTPCWCYGSETIDVE
;
A
#
# COMPACT_ATOMS: atom_id res chain seq x y z
N MET A 1 9.60 1.21 25.42
CA MET A 1 9.87 1.98 24.19
C MET A 1 9.19 1.20 23.08
N GLY A 2 8.11 1.71 22.50
CA GLY A 2 7.32 0.97 21.51
C GLY A 2 8.07 0.81 20.19
N ASP A 3 7.57 -0.08 19.32
CA ASP A 3 8.10 -0.25 17.97
C ASP A 3 7.94 1.04 17.15
N PHE A 4 8.84 1.26 16.19
CA PHE A 4 8.73 2.41 15.30
C PHE A 4 7.53 2.25 14.35
N PRO A 5 6.82 3.35 14.02
CA PRO A 5 5.73 3.29 13.07
C PRO A 5 6.25 2.91 11.68
N LYS A 6 5.51 2.05 10.98
CA LYS A 6 5.82 1.63 9.61
C LYS A 6 5.03 2.45 8.59
N VAL A 7 5.49 2.47 7.35
CA VAL A 7 4.76 3.07 6.22
C VAL A 7 3.93 1.99 5.53
N GLY A 8 2.62 2.14 5.51
CA GLY A 8 1.71 1.27 4.76
C GLY A 8 1.61 1.70 3.30
N ILE A 9 1.79 0.80 2.35
CA ILE A 9 1.69 1.10 0.92
C ILE A 9 0.50 0.37 0.31
N ARG A 10 -0.45 1.15 -0.24
CA ARG A 10 -1.74 0.71 -0.77
C ARG A 10 -1.72 0.77 -2.31
N PRO A 11 -1.43 -0.34 -3.02
CA PRO A 11 -1.55 -0.40 -4.48
C PRO A 11 -3.03 -0.47 -4.88
N VAL A 12 -3.62 0.64 -5.30
CA VAL A 12 -5.03 0.68 -5.75
C VAL A 12 -5.14 0.49 -7.26
N ILE A 13 -6.17 -0.23 -7.71
CA ILE A 13 -6.31 -0.67 -9.11
C ILE A 13 -7.75 -0.52 -9.62
N ASP A 14 -7.92 -0.43 -10.95
CA ASP A 14 -9.22 -0.61 -11.57
C ASP A 14 -9.71 -2.05 -11.38
N ALA A 15 -10.84 -2.22 -10.70
CA ALA A 15 -11.46 -3.51 -10.42
C ALA A 15 -12.24 -4.14 -11.59
N ARG A 16 -12.27 -3.52 -12.78
CA ARG A 16 -12.91 -4.15 -13.96
C ARG A 16 -12.11 -5.38 -14.38
N GLU A 17 -12.79 -6.52 -14.39
CA GLU A 17 -12.22 -7.79 -14.86
C GLU A 17 -12.34 -7.93 -16.39
N ASN A 18 -11.92 -9.08 -16.93
CA ASN A 18 -11.92 -9.42 -18.35
C ASN A 18 -10.86 -8.63 -19.15
N GLY A 19 -9.68 -8.45 -18.55
CA GLY A 19 -8.48 -7.95 -19.20
C GLY A 19 -8.04 -6.57 -18.75
N VAL A 20 -8.88 -5.80 -18.05
CA VAL A 20 -8.49 -4.48 -17.55
C VAL A 20 -7.60 -4.62 -16.32
N ARG A 21 -8.13 -5.16 -15.22
CA ARG A 21 -7.38 -5.38 -13.97
C ARG A 21 -6.14 -6.24 -14.19
N GLU A 22 -6.30 -7.36 -14.87
CA GLU A 22 -5.28 -8.38 -15.09
C GLU A 22 -4.06 -7.80 -15.84
N SER A 23 -4.28 -6.84 -16.74
CA SER A 23 -3.20 -6.15 -17.46
C SER A 23 -2.41 -5.15 -16.60
N LEU A 24 -2.97 -4.72 -15.47
CA LEU A 24 -2.43 -3.66 -14.61
C LEU A 24 -1.86 -4.19 -13.29
N GLU A 25 -2.17 -5.43 -12.88
CA GLU A 25 -1.74 -6.03 -11.61
C GLU A 25 -0.23 -5.89 -11.37
N LYS A 26 0.58 -6.33 -12.34
CA LYS A 26 2.04 -6.31 -12.22
C LYS A 26 2.56 -4.88 -12.06
N GLN A 27 2.10 -3.95 -12.91
CA GLN A 27 2.56 -2.57 -12.87
C GLN A 27 2.17 -1.87 -11.56
N THR A 28 0.97 -2.16 -11.05
CA THR A 28 0.47 -1.57 -9.80
C THR A 28 1.27 -2.06 -8.60
N MET A 29 1.56 -3.37 -8.53
CA MET A 29 2.41 -3.93 -7.47
C MET A 29 3.87 -3.49 -7.59
N ASP A 30 4.43 -3.39 -8.80
CA ASP A 30 5.79 -2.89 -9.02
C ASP A 30 5.93 -1.44 -8.53
N MET A 31 4.90 -0.60 -8.70
CA MET A 31 4.86 0.77 -8.19
C MET A 31 4.90 0.80 -6.65
N ALA A 32 4.15 -0.08 -5.98
CA ALA A 32 4.21 -0.21 -4.52
C ALA A 32 5.60 -0.68 -4.04
N GLY A 33 6.21 -1.64 -4.74
CA GLY A 33 7.57 -2.10 -4.45
C GLY A 33 8.63 -1.01 -4.68
N ALA A 34 8.48 -0.19 -5.71
CA ALA A 34 9.35 0.95 -5.97
C ALA A 34 9.24 2.03 -4.90
N ALA A 35 8.01 2.34 -4.45
CA ALA A 35 7.79 3.27 -3.34
C ALA A 35 8.40 2.75 -2.03
N ALA A 36 8.24 1.47 -1.70
CA ALA A 36 8.86 0.84 -0.52
C ALA A 36 10.38 0.99 -0.53
N ARG A 37 11.01 0.65 -1.67
CA ARG A 37 12.47 0.78 -1.85
C ARG A 37 12.93 2.22 -1.69
N LEU A 38 12.26 3.17 -2.35
CA LEU A 38 12.60 4.59 -2.26
C LEU A 38 12.58 5.07 -0.80
N ILE A 39 11.55 4.69 -0.04
CA ILE A 39 11.40 5.07 1.37
C ILE A 39 12.49 4.43 2.22
N SER A 40 12.64 3.10 2.15
CA SER A 40 13.59 2.37 2.99
C SER A 40 15.05 2.71 2.67
N ASP A 41 15.39 3.01 1.42
CA ASP A 41 16.75 3.36 1.02
C ASP A 41 17.15 4.76 1.52
N ASN A 42 16.21 5.72 1.56
CA ASN A 42 16.50 7.13 1.81
C ASN A 42 16.12 7.64 3.21
N LEU A 43 15.19 7.00 3.90
CA LEU A 43 14.72 7.44 5.22
C LEU A 43 15.23 6.51 6.34
N ARG A 44 15.52 7.11 7.48
CA ARG A 44 15.94 6.42 8.70
C ARG A 44 15.10 6.85 9.89
N TYR A 45 14.83 5.92 10.80
CA TYR A 45 14.31 6.24 12.12
C TYR A 45 15.37 7.00 12.94
N GLY A 46 14.96 7.57 14.07
CA GLY A 46 15.87 8.29 14.98
C GLY A 46 17.02 7.43 15.54
N ASN A 47 16.91 6.10 15.46
CA ASN A 47 17.98 5.17 15.83
C ASN A 47 18.91 4.77 14.66
N GLY A 48 18.75 5.37 13.49
CA GLY A 48 19.56 5.09 12.30
C GLY A 48 19.17 3.84 11.50
N LYS A 49 18.15 3.07 11.90
CA LYS A 49 17.64 1.95 11.08
C LYS A 49 16.80 2.46 9.90
N PRO A 50 16.83 1.79 8.73
CA PRO A 50 15.91 2.06 7.62
C PRO A 50 14.45 2.08 8.06
N VAL A 51 13.67 3.02 7.49
CA VAL A 51 12.21 3.02 7.68
C VAL A 51 11.63 1.74 7.07
N GLU A 52 10.77 1.05 7.82
CA GLU A 52 10.11 -0.16 7.36
C GLU A 52 8.80 0.16 6.63
N CYS A 53 8.55 -0.57 5.55
CA CYS A 53 7.32 -0.49 4.78
C CYS A 53 6.52 -1.80 4.87
N VAL A 54 5.20 -1.70 4.84
CA VAL A 54 4.26 -2.83 4.75
C VAL A 54 3.39 -2.61 3.52
N ILE A 55 3.50 -3.51 2.54
CA ILE A 55 2.66 -3.44 1.33
C ILE A 55 1.41 -4.29 1.56
N ALA A 56 0.25 -3.90 1.01
CA ALA A 56 -0.94 -4.76 0.96
C ALA A 56 -0.62 -6.14 0.32
N ASP A 57 -1.36 -7.19 0.69
CA ASP A 57 -1.12 -8.55 0.15
C ASP A 57 -1.45 -8.68 -1.34
N GLY A 58 -2.31 -7.80 -1.85
CA GLY A 58 -2.67 -7.68 -3.26
C GLY A 58 -3.11 -6.26 -3.60
N THR A 59 -3.53 -6.06 -4.84
CA THR A 59 -4.08 -4.78 -5.29
C THR A 59 -5.49 -4.54 -4.74
N ILE A 60 -5.85 -3.28 -4.57
CA ILE A 60 -7.09 -2.83 -3.93
C ILE A 60 -7.97 -2.17 -4.99
N GLY A 61 -8.98 -2.89 -5.45
CA GLY A 61 -9.99 -2.38 -6.38
C GLY A 61 -11.37 -2.16 -5.76
N ARG A 62 -11.67 -2.84 -4.64
CA ARG A 62 -12.96 -2.79 -3.93
C ARG A 62 -12.79 -2.70 -2.41
N VAL A 63 -13.90 -2.37 -1.74
CA VAL A 63 -13.98 -2.16 -0.27
C VAL A 63 -13.46 -3.37 0.53
N SER A 64 -13.71 -4.61 0.08
CA SER A 64 -13.24 -5.81 0.79
C SER A 64 -11.71 -5.92 0.83
N GLU A 65 -11.04 -5.51 -0.24
CA GLU A 65 -9.57 -5.51 -0.32
C GLU A 65 -8.98 -4.36 0.49
N ALA A 66 -9.66 -3.20 0.52
CA ALA A 66 -9.29 -2.08 1.38
C ALA A 66 -9.35 -2.47 2.86
N ALA A 67 -10.45 -3.10 3.30
CA ALA A 67 -10.61 -3.57 4.68
C ALA A 67 -9.55 -4.62 5.08
N ALA A 68 -9.23 -5.55 4.17
CA ALA A 68 -8.16 -6.53 4.41
C ALA A 68 -6.78 -5.86 4.56
N CYS A 69 -6.51 -4.82 3.75
CA CYS A 69 -5.31 -4.00 3.89
C CYS A 69 -5.27 -3.29 5.24
N ASP A 70 -6.36 -2.69 5.69
CA ASP A 70 -6.46 -1.98 6.98
C ASP A 70 -6.18 -2.92 8.15
N GLU A 71 -6.79 -4.12 8.14
CA GLU A 71 -6.53 -5.13 9.17
C GLU A 71 -5.05 -5.54 9.23
N LYS A 72 -4.42 -5.74 8.06
CA LYS A 72 -2.99 -6.05 7.98
C LYS A 72 -2.17 -4.89 8.56
N PHE A 73 -2.48 -3.66 8.19
CA PHE A 73 -1.74 -2.48 8.61
C PHE A 73 -1.84 -2.24 10.13
N LYS A 74 -3.03 -2.38 10.69
CA LYS A 74 -3.27 -2.35 12.15
C LYS A 74 -2.42 -3.39 12.89
N LYS A 75 -2.37 -4.64 12.40
CA LYS A 75 -1.57 -5.72 13.00
C LYS A 75 -0.06 -5.51 12.90
N ASN A 76 0.40 -4.66 11.97
CA ASN A 76 1.82 -4.43 11.70
C ASN A 76 2.36 -3.08 12.21
N GLY A 77 1.56 -2.32 12.96
CA GLY A 77 1.99 -1.03 13.51
C GLY A 77 2.27 0.03 12.44
N VAL A 78 1.50 0.03 11.36
CA VAL A 78 1.53 1.10 10.36
C VAL A 78 1.03 2.39 11.00
N GLY A 79 1.80 3.48 10.85
CA GLY A 79 1.47 4.79 11.41
C GLY A 79 1.11 5.85 10.36
N LEU A 80 1.31 5.56 9.08
CA LEU A 80 0.90 6.41 7.95
C LEU A 80 0.76 5.56 6.69
N THR A 81 -0.03 6.02 5.73
CA THR A 81 -0.25 5.31 4.48
C THR A 81 0.12 6.14 3.24
N LEU A 82 0.57 5.43 2.21
CA LEU A 82 0.84 5.95 0.87
C LEU A 82 0.07 5.10 -0.14
N THR A 83 -0.93 5.71 -0.79
CA THR A 83 -1.66 5.08 -1.88
C THR A 83 -0.98 5.37 -3.21
N VAL A 84 -0.79 4.33 -4.03
CA VAL A 84 -0.16 4.44 -5.35
C VAL A 84 -1.03 3.76 -6.40
N THR A 85 -1.08 4.34 -7.60
CA THR A 85 -1.77 3.72 -8.73
C THR A 85 -1.30 4.29 -10.08
N PRO A 86 -1.21 3.46 -11.13
CA PRO A 86 -1.02 3.91 -12.50
C PRO A 86 -2.33 4.13 -13.28
N CYS A 87 -3.50 3.94 -12.65
CA CYS A 87 -4.78 3.86 -13.36
C CYS A 87 -5.94 4.55 -12.62
N TRP A 88 -7.13 4.53 -13.25
CA TRP A 88 -8.38 4.95 -12.62
C TRP A 88 -8.79 3.96 -11.52
N CYS A 89 -9.35 4.46 -10.42
CA CYS A 89 -9.83 3.64 -9.31
C CYS A 89 -11.16 4.18 -8.75
N TYR A 90 -11.87 3.34 -8.01
CA TYR A 90 -13.16 3.68 -7.41
C TYR A 90 -12.97 4.47 -6.11
N GLY A 91 -12.61 5.75 -6.22
CA GLY A 91 -12.23 6.67 -5.14
C GLY A 91 -12.69 6.27 -3.72
N SER A 92 -13.97 6.50 -3.38
CA SER A 92 -14.49 6.24 -2.03
C SER A 92 -14.46 4.77 -1.59
N GLU A 93 -14.39 3.82 -2.52
CA GLU A 93 -14.29 2.38 -2.22
C GLU A 93 -12.86 1.96 -1.85
N THR A 94 -11.85 2.75 -2.24
CA THR A 94 -10.43 2.36 -2.14
C THR A 94 -9.57 3.33 -1.33
N ILE A 95 -10.09 4.52 -0.98
CA ILE A 95 -9.38 5.47 -0.12
C ILE A 95 -9.18 4.88 1.28
N ASP A 96 -8.12 5.35 1.93
CA ASP A 96 -7.95 5.11 3.35
C ASP A 96 -8.94 5.95 4.15
N VAL A 97 -9.58 5.34 5.14
CA VAL A 97 -10.60 5.99 6.00
C VAL A 97 -10.26 5.85 7.49
N GLU A 98 -9.13 5.22 7.82
CA GLU A 98 -8.67 4.95 9.18
C GLU A 98 -7.49 5.84 9.60
#